data_AF-A0A3B3R490-F1
#
_entry.id   AF-A0A3B3R490-F1
#
_cell.length_a   1.000
_cell.length_b   1.000
_cell.length_c   1.000
_cell.angle_alpha   90.00
_cell.angle_beta   90.00
_cell.angle_gamma   90.00
#
_symmetry.space_group_name_H-M   'P 1'
#
loop_
_entity.id
_entity.type
_entity.pdbx_description
1 polymer ?
#
loop_
_entity_poly.entity_id
_entity_poly.type
_entity_poly.pdbx_seq_one_letter_code
_entity_poly.pdbx_strand_id
1 'polypeptide(L)'
;MVVPCDTEYPAFVSERTIKETTGNIDCEGCLKSFVIQQIPSSNLFMVVVDNKCECNSAKPITMEPIEIIYNESLKCERLKFQKERRRPDSCHPFHPEENAMECGGALGLLPLPGATLLLLALALLAR
;
A
#
# COMPACT_ATOMS: atom_id res chain seq x y z
N MET A 1 16.66 0.85 6.19
CA MET A 1 15.89 -0.12 5.37
C MET A 1 14.60 0.56 4.97
N VAL A 2 14.32 0.72 3.69
CA VAL A 2 13.04 1.28 3.22
C VAL A 2 12.02 0.14 3.19
N VAL A 3 10.89 0.30 3.87
CA VAL A 3 9.79 -0.66 3.89
C VAL A 3 8.82 -0.26 2.78
N PRO A 4 8.26 -1.21 2.00
CA PRO A 4 7.26 -0.87 0.99
C PRO A 4 5.99 -0.29 1.64
N CYS A 5 5.50 0.82 1.11
CA CYS A 5 4.27 1.49 1.54
C CYS A 5 3.37 1.82 0.35
N ASP A 6 2.07 1.94 0.61
CA ASP A 6 1.10 2.38 -0.40
C ASP A 6 1.21 3.90 -0.57
N THR A 7 1.20 4.38 -1.81
CA THR A 7 1.34 5.80 -2.14
C THR A 7 0.24 6.26 -3.09
N GLU A 8 -0.21 7.49 -2.89
CA GLU A 8 -1.13 8.19 -3.77
C GLU A 8 -0.36 9.20 -4.63
N TYR A 9 -0.70 9.26 -5.92
CA TYR A 9 -0.10 10.18 -6.89
C TYR A 9 -1.14 11.17 -7.39
N PRO A 10 -1.00 12.48 -7.11
CA PRO A 10 -1.89 13.47 -7.67
C PRO A 10 -1.68 13.54 -9.18
N ALA A 11 -2.78 13.49 -9.94
CA ALA A 11 -2.77 13.59 -11.39
C ALA A 11 -3.76 14.67 -11.85
N PHE A 12 -3.33 15.51 -12.78
CA PHE A 12 -4.13 16.59 -13.34
C PHE A 12 -4.42 16.30 -14.82
N VAL A 13 -5.69 16.45 -15.21
CA VAL A 13 -6.13 16.28 -16.59
C VAL A 13 -6.85 17.54 -17.02
N SER A 14 -6.48 18.09 -18.17
CA SER A 14 -7.14 19.26 -18.74
C SER A 14 -8.51 18.90 -19.32
N GLU A 15 -9.51 19.72 -19.05
CA GLU A 15 -10.83 19.55 -19.66
C GLU A 15 -10.83 20.02 -21.13
N ARG A 16 -11.36 19.19 -22.04
CA ARG A 16 -11.27 19.41 -23.49
C ARG A 16 -12.18 20.51 -24.04
N THR A 17 -13.09 21.04 -23.23
CA THR A 17 -14.07 22.07 -23.64
C THR A 17 -13.48 23.48 -23.59
N ILE A 18 -12.40 23.69 -22.83
CA ILE A 18 -11.81 25.01 -22.62
C ILE A 18 -10.78 25.29 -23.71
N LYS A 19 -11.18 26.04 -24.74
CA LYS A 19 -10.28 26.50 -25.82
C LYS A 19 -9.46 27.71 -25.39
N GLU A 20 -10.12 28.63 -24.70
CA GLU A 20 -9.54 29.87 -24.20
C GLU A 20 -10.29 30.27 -22.94
N THR A 21 -9.55 30.65 -21.90
CA THR A 21 -10.12 31.19 -20.68
C THR A 21 -9.26 32.31 -20.13
N THR A 22 -9.92 33.33 -19.61
CA THR A 22 -9.27 34.46 -18.95
C THR A 22 -9.75 34.48 -17.51
N GLY A 23 -8.83 34.62 -16.58
CA GLY A 23 -9.12 34.63 -15.16
C GLY A 23 -8.29 35.67 -14.41
N ASN A 24 -8.72 35.96 -13.19
CA ASN A 24 -8.01 36.83 -12.27
C ASN A 24 -7.82 36.07 -10.95
N ILE A 25 -6.62 36.14 -10.40
CA ILE A 25 -6.29 35.62 -9.08
C ILE A 25 -6.15 36.82 -8.13
N ASP A 26 -6.84 36.78 -7.01
CA ASP A 26 -6.66 37.76 -5.93
C ASP A 26 -5.44 37.38 -5.09
N CYS A 27 -4.50 38.31 -4.96
CA CYS A 27 -3.25 38.12 -4.22
C CYS A 27 -3.12 39.08 -3.03
N GLU A 28 -4.24 39.42 -2.38
CA GLU A 28 -4.28 40.23 -1.14
C GLU A 28 -3.66 41.62 -1.32
N GLY A 29 -4.18 42.39 -2.27
CA GLY A 29 -3.73 43.78 -2.54
C GLY A 29 -3.59 44.12 -4.02
N CYS A 30 -3.71 43.12 -4.89
CA CYS A 30 -3.71 43.27 -6.34
C CYS A 30 -4.49 42.12 -6.98
N LEU A 31 -4.87 42.30 -8.25
CA LEU A 31 -5.39 41.23 -9.09
C LEU A 31 -4.33 40.82 -10.10
N LYS A 32 -4.03 39.53 -10.18
CA LYS A 32 -3.15 38.95 -11.18
C LYS A 32 -3.97 38.31 -12.29
N SER A 33 -4.05 38.99 -13.42
CA SER A 33 -4.75 38.50 -14.60
C SER A 33 -3.91 37.49 -15.37
N PHE A 34 -4.57 36.46 -15.88
CA PHE A 34 -3.97 35.45 -16.73
C PHE A 34 -4.90 35.05 -17.88
N VAL A 35 -4.31 34.62 -18.99
CA VAL A 35 -4.99 34.06 -20.15
C VAL A 35 -4.39 32.69 -20.42
N ILE A 36 -5.25 31.68 -20.60
CA ILE A 36 -4.86 30.33 -20.98
C ILE A 36 -5.48 30.02 -22.34
N GLN A 37 -4.66 29.57 -23.27
CA GLN A 37 -5.09 29.16 -24.60
C GLN A 37 -4.54 27.77 -24.93
N GLN A 38 -5.40 26.89 -25.44
CA GLN A 38 -4.98 25.57 -25.89
C GLN A 38 -4.27 25.67 -27.25
N ILE A 39 -3.13 24.99 -27.42
CA ILE A 39 -2.46 24.89 -28.72
C ILE A 39 -3.17 23.79 -29.55
N PRO A 40 -3.72 24.12 -30.73
CA PRO A 40 -4.50 23.18 -31.52
C PRO A 40 -3.68 21.95 -31.90
N SER A 41 -4.35 20.80 -32.01
CA SER A 41 -3.75 19.50 -32.36
C SER A 41 -2.67 19.02 -31.37
N SER A 42 -2.67 19.52 -30.13
CA SER A 42 -1.73 19.12 -29.09
C SER A 42 -2.39 19.08 -27.70
N ASN A 43 -1.65 18.55 -26.72
CA ASN A 43 -1.99 18.58 -25.28
C ASN A 43 -1.36 19.76 -24.54
N LEU A 44 -0.80 20.75 -25.26
CA LEU A 44 -0.10 21.88 -24.67
C LEU A 44 -1.04 23.07 -24.46
N PHE A 45 -0.74 23.86 -23.42
CA PHE A 45 -1.41 25.13 -23.13
C PHE A 45 -0.38 26.26 -23.11
N MET A 46 -0.74 27.38 -23.72
CA MET A 46 -0.04 28.64 -23.60
C MET A 46 -0.66 29.45 -22.47
N VAL A 47 0.14 29.80 -21.46
CA VAL A 47 -0.30 30.58 -20.30
C VAL A 47 0.43 31.92 -20.32
N VAL A 48 -0.34 33.01 -20.35
CA VAL A 48 0.18 34.38 -20.31
C VAL A 48 -0.29 35.02 -19.00
N VAL A 49 0.64 35.61 -18.26
CA VAL A 49 0.38 36.18 -16.93
C VAL A 49 0.93 37.59 -16.84
N ASP A 50 0.19 38.51 -16.20
CA ASP A 50 0.70 39.87 -15.95
C ASP A 50 1.81 39.85 -14.88
N ASN A 51 2.87 40.62 -15.11
CA ASN A 51 4.03 40.78 -14.22
C ASN A 51 3.84 41.90 -13.19
N LYS A 52 2.72 42.63 -13.20
CA LYS A 52 2.54 43.78 -12.28
C LYS A 52 2.41 43.42 -10.80
N CYS A 53 2.18 42.15 -10.47
CA CYS A 53 2.02 41.73 -9.08
C CYS A 53 2.68 40.38 -8.77
N GLU A 54 3.31 40.29 -7.59
CA GLU A 54 3.94 39.07 -7.07
C GLU A 54 3.00 38.36 -6.08
N CYS A 55 2.70 37.09 -6.35
CA CYS A 55 1.81 36.27 -5.53
C CYS A 55 2.61 35.12 -4.92
N ASN A 56 3.25 35.35 -3.77
CA ASN A 56 4.10 34.37 -3.09
C ASN A 56 3.39 33.61 -1.96
N SER A 57 2.10 33.85 -1.74
CA SER A 57 1.34 33.23 -0.66
C SER A 57 0.90 31.78 -0.96
N ALA A 58 0.82 31.40 -2.24
CA ALA A 58 0.40 30.07 -2.63
C ALA A 58 1.54 29.06 -2.47
N LYS A 59 1.27 27.95 -1.76
CA LYS A 59 2.19 26.82 -1.71
C LYS A 59 2.34 26.21 -3.12
N PRO A 60 3.56 25.79 -3.51
CA PRO A 60 3.76 25.12 -4.78
C PRO A 60 2.96 23.81 -4.81
N ILE A 61 2.29 23.56 -5.93
CA ILE A 61 1.63 22.28 -6.19
C ILE A 61 2.74 21.31 -6.61
N THR A 62 2.97 20.26 -5.83
CA THR A 62 3.95 19.21 -6.13
C THR A 62 3.25 17.96 -6.66
N MET A 63 3.93 17.21 -7.53
CA MET A 63 3.49 15.87 -7.96
C MET A 63 4.20 14.76 -7.18
N GLU A 64 4.62 15.07 -5.96
CA GLU A 64 5.32 14.13 -5.09
C GLU A 64 4.35 13.07 -4.56
N PRO A 65 4.79 11.81 -4.44
CA PRO A 65 3.96 10.75 -3.88
C PRO A 65 3.62 11.04 -2.42
N ILE A 66 2.36 10.82 -2.06
CA ILE A 66 1.87 10.96 -0.69
C ILE A 66 1.71 9.55 -0.12
N GLU A 67 2.42 9.26 0.98
CA GLU A 67 2.27 7.97 1.66
C GLU A 67 0.89 7.86 2.32
N ILE A 68 0.20 6.74 2.09
CA ILE A 68 -1.11 6.48 2.67
C ILE A 68 -0.92 5.89 4.06
N ILE A 69 -1.30 6.65 5.09
CA ILE A 69 -1.30 6.19 6.47
C ILE A 69 -2.66 5.57 6.80
N TYR A 70 -2.72 4.25 6.88
CA TYR A 70 -3.94 3.52 7.22
C TYR A 70 -4.25 3.62 8.72
N ASN A 71 -5.29 4.37 9.07
CA ASN A 71 -5.93 4.27 10.38
C ASN A 71 -6.90 3.07 10.41
N GLU A 72 -7.41 2.74 11.60
CA GLU A 72 -8.29 1.57 11.79
C GLU A 72 -9.60 1.68 10.97
N SER A 73 -10.16 2.89 10.83
CA SER A 73 -11.40 3.12 10.09
C SER A 73 -11.22 2.96 8.57
N LEU A 74 -10.18 3.55 7.98
CA LEU A 74 -9.89 3.45 6.54
C LEU A 74 -9.63 2.01 6.11
N LYS A 75 -9.00 1.21 6.97
CA LYS A 75 -8.80 -0.22 6.72
C LYS A 75 -10.13 -0.96 6.59
N CYS A 76 -11.08 -0.69 7.48
CA CYS A 76 -12.41 -1.28 7.47
C CYS A 76 -13.23 -0.84 6.27
N GLU A 77 -13.19 0.44 5.91
CA GLU A 77 -13.87 0.96 4.72
C GLU A 77 -13.37 0.27 3.44
N ARG A 78 -12.06 0.09 3.30
CA ARG A 78 -11.49 -0.63 2.16
C ARG A 78 -11.96 -2.09 2.07
N LEU A 79 -12.15 -2.76 3.21
CA LEU A 79 -12.67 -4.14 3.25
C LEU A 79 -14.13 -4.23 2.82
N LYS A 80 -14.91 -3.15 2.95
CA LYS A 80 -16.29 -3.08 2.47
C LYS A 80 -16.37 -3.03 0.94
N PHE A 81 -15.38 -2.43 0.29
CA PHE A 81 -15.29 -2.30 -1.17
C PHE A 81 -14.40 -3.37 -1.82
N GLN A 82 -14.44 -4.61 -1.32
CA GLN A 82 -13.73 -5.70 -1.99
C GLN A 82 -14.28 -5.90 -3.41
N LYS A 83 -13.36 -6.01 -4.37
CA LYS A 83 -13.71 -6.40 -5.74
C LYS A 83 -14.40 -7.76 -5.71
N GLU A 84 -15.39 -7.95 -6.57
CA GLU A 84 -16.04 -9.24 -6.72
C GLU A 84 -15.00 -10.30 -7.09
N ARG A 85 -14.97 -11.39 -6.32
CA ARG A 85 -14.08 -12.54 -6.55
C ARG A 85 -14.93 -13.74 -6.86
N ARG A 86 -14.67 -14.39 -8.00
CA ARG A 86 -15.30 -15.67 -8.32
C ARG A 86 -14.68 -16.77 -7.46
N ARG A 87 -15.53 -17.51 -6.73
CA ARG A 87 -15.11 -18.70 -5.99
C ARG A 87 -14.77 -19.82 -6.98
N PRO A 88 -13.78 -20.69 -6.69
CA PRO A 88 -13.59 -21.91 -7.46
C PRO A 88 -14.86 -22.74 -7.53
N ASP A 89 -15.08 -23.41 -8.66
CA ASP A 89 -16.30 -24.18 -8.92
C ASP A 89 -16.39 -25.45 -8.05
N SER A 90 -15.25 -26.02 -7.64
CA SER A 90 -15.18 -27.12 -6.68
C SER A 90 -14.13 -26.87 -5.59
N CYS A 91 -14.36 -27.50 -4.43
CA CYS A 91 -13.41 -27.56 -3.31
C CYS A 91 -13.34 -29.02 -2.87
N HIS A 92 -12.13 -29.59 -2.81
CA HIS A 92 -11.91 -30.98 -2.39
C HIS A 92 -11.08 -30.98 -1.09
N PRO A 93 -11.72 -30.74 0.07
CA PRO A 93 -11.01 -30.54 1.34
C PRO A 93 -10.51 -31.82 2.01
N PHE A 94 -11.00 -32.98 1.58
CA PHE A 94 -10.68 -34.27 2.21
C PHE A 94 -10.42 -35.33 1.15
N HIS A 95 -9.41 -36.16 1.38
CA HIS A 95 -9.16 -37.36 0.59
C HIS A 95 -9.41 -38.62 1.46
N PRO A 96 -10.10 -39.66 0.97
CA PRO A 96 -10.40 -40.85 1.77
C PRO A 96 -9.16 -41.63 2.23
N GLU A 97 -8.03 -41.46 1.54
CA GLU A 97 -6.74 -42.04 1.93
C GLU A 97 -5.93 -41.12 2.86
N GLU A 98 -6.46 -39.95 3.23
CA GLU A 98 -5.80 -39.03 4.16
C GLU A 98 -5.91 -39.53 5.60
N ASN A 99 -4.77 -39.77 6.25
CA ASN A 99 -4.71 -40.16 7.65
C ASN A 99 -4.68 -38.92 8.56
N ALA A 100 -5.87 -38.44 8.98
CA ALA A 100 -6.00 -37.30 9.88
C ALA A 100 -5.50 -37.55 11.32
N MET A 101 -5.08 -38.78 11.66
CA MET A 101 -4.59 -39.13 13.00
C MET A 101 -3.07 -39.02 13.15
N GLU A 102 -2.33 -38.86 12.05
CA GLU A 102 -0.89 -38.61 12.09
C GLU A 102 -0.61 -37.13 12.42
N CYS A 103 -0.66 -36.80 13.70
CA CYS A 103 -0.39 -35.46 14.21
C CYS A 103 1.09 -35.05 14.22
N GLY A 104 1.98 -35.75 13.48
CA GLY A 104 3.41 -35.50 13.50
C GLY A 104 4.03 -35.82 14.86
N GLY A 105 4.15 -37.10 15.20
CA GLY A 105 4.74 -37.54 16.47
C GLY A 105 6.26 -37.39 16.48
N ALA A 106 6.79 -36.40 17.20
CA ALA A 106 8.19 -36.40 17.61
C ALA A 106 8.40 -37.45 18.71
N LEU A 107 8.54 -38.72 18.34
CA LEU A 107 8.97 -39.79 19.23
C LEU A 107 10.49 -39.96 19.10
N GLY A 108 11.26 -39.50 20.09
CA GLY A 108 12.70 -39.78 20.08
C GLY A 108 13.57 -39.30 21.23
N LEU A 109 13.07 -38.52 22.19
CA LEU A 109 13.84 -38.18 23.40
C LEU A 109 13.03 -38.46 24.67
N LEU A 110 12.45 -39.66 24.77
CA LEU A 110 12.09 -40.21 26.07
C LEU A 110 13.41 -40.60 26.76
N PRO A 111 13.76 -40.02 27.93
CA PRO A 111 14.97 -40.42 28.63
C PRO A 111 14.77 -41.86 29.06
N LEU A 112 15.43 -42.81 28.40
CA LEU A 112 15.29 -44.23 28.72
C LEU A 112 15.83 -44.44 30.14
N PRO A 113 14.97 -44.60 31.16
CA PRO A 113 15.43 -44.66 32.55
C PRO A 113 16.24 -45.94 32.80
N GLY A 114 16.10 -46.94 31.93
CA GLY A 114 16.93 -48.15 31.94
C GLY A 114 18.39 -47.88 31.58
N ALA A 115 18.68 -46.92 30.70
CA ALA A 115 20.07 -46.58 30.34
C ALA A 115 20.79 -45.86 31.48
N THR A 116 20.10 -44.96 32.19
CA THR A 116 20.67 -44.29 33.37
C THR A 116 20.83 -45.26 34.55
N LEU A 117 19.90 -46.19 34.74
CA LEU A 117 20.01 -47.23 35.78
C LEU A 117 21.16 -48.21 35.50
N LEU A 118 21.35 -48.61 34.23
CA LEU A 118 22.45 -49.50 33.83
C LEU A 118 23.81 -48.82 34.06
N LEU A 119 23.93 -47.53 33.72
CA LEU A 119 25.15 -46.76 33.96
C LEU A 119 25.45 -46.61 35.47
N LEU A 120 24.42 -46.39 36.30
CA LEU A 120 24.57 -46.36 37.77
C LEU A 120 24.98 -47.72 38.35
N ALA A 121 24.41 -48.82 37.86
CA ALA A 121 24.76 -50.16 38.30
C ALA A 121 26.21 -50.51 37.94
N LEU A 122 26.66 -50.16 36.73
CA LEU A 122 28.05 -50.35 36.31
C LEU A 122 29.02 -49.51 37.14
N ALA A 123 28.66 -48.26 37.49
CA ALA A 123 29.48 -47.41 38.35
C ALA A 123 29.58 -47.92 39.80
N LEU A 124 28.56 -48.62 40.30
CA LEU A 124 28.56 -49.24 41.62
C LEU A 124 29.31 -50.58 41.65
N LEU A 125 29.36 -51.32 40.54
CA LEU A 125 30.10 -52.58 40.39
C LEU A 125 31.59 -52.37 40.11
N ALA A 126 31.98 -51.19 39.61
CA ALA A 126 33.38 -50.82 39.33
C ALA A 126 34.10 -50.22 40.54
N ARG A 127 33.50 -50.28 41.74
CA ARG A 127 34.02 -49.74 43.00
C ARG A 127 34.35 -50.86 43.97
#